data_AF-A0A7W0R9Z7-F1
#
_entry.id   AF-A0A7W0R9Z7-F1
#
_cell.length_a   1.000
_cell.length_b   1.000
_cell.length_c   1.000
_cell.angle_alpha   90.00
_cell.angle_beta   90.00
_cell.angle_gamma   90.00
#
_symmetry.space_group_name_H-M   'P 1'
#
loop_
_entity.id
_entity.type
_entity.pdbx_description
1 polymer ?
#
loop_
_entity_poly.entity_id
_entity_poly.type
_entity_poly.pdbx_seq_one_letter_code
_entity_poly.pdbx_strand_id
1 'polypeptide(L)'
;MSRCCNTLRQALFLLVVIPVLAHAAPAGTASVATQPKYGFGKPATRAEIAGWDIDVRPDGTGLPKGRGSVAQGQAIYDEKCASCHGTFGESNSYMPIAGGVGSLATD
;
A
#
# COMPACT_ATOMS: atom_id res chain seq x y z
N MET A 1 17.73 -8.02 -63.23
CA MET A 1 16.26 -8.21 -63.16
C MET A 1 15.82 -8.85 -61.83
N SER A 2 16.17 -8.27 -60.67
CA SER A 2 15.83 -8.85 -59.34
C SER A 2 14.98 -7.94 -58.45
N ARG A 3 14.64 -6.72 -58.92
CA ARG A 3 13.84 -5.75 -58.16
C ARG A 3 12.34 -5.79 -58.52
N CYS A 4 11.93 -6.51 -59.57
CA CYS A 4 10.51 -6.71 -59.92
C CYS A 4 9.85 -7.89 -59.19
N CYS A 5 10.62 -8.87 -58.69
CA CYS A 5 10.07 -10.10 -58.09
C CYS A 5 9.79 -9.96 -56.58
N ASN A 6 10.39 -8.98 -55.90
CA ASN A 6 10.23 -8.79 -54.45
C ASN A 6 8.99 -7.95 -54.06
N THR A 7 8.47 -7.14 -54.99
CA THR A 7 7.31 -6.26 -54.77
C THR A 7 5.97 -7.02 -54.80
N LEU A 8 5.90 -8.15 -55.52
CA LEU A 8 4.70 -9.01 -55.55
C LEU A 8 4.54 -9.89 -54.32
N ARG A 9 5.62 -10.14 -53.56
CA ARG A 9 5.59 -10.94 -52.32
C ARG A 9 5.21 -10.12 -51.08
N GLN A 10 5.41 -8.79 -51.10
CA GLN A 10 4.98 -7.89 -50.03
C GLN A 10 3.50 -7.51 -50.12
N ALA A 11 2.90 -7.57 -51.31
CA ALA A 11 1.50 -7.19 -51.52
C ALA A 11 0.47 -8.21 -50.98
N LEU A 12 0.88 -9.44 -50.60
CA LEU A 12 -0.03 -10.47 -50.09
C LEU A 12 -0.08 -10.56 -48.55
N PHE A 13 0.77 -9.82 -47.83
CA PHE A 13 0.79 -9.78 -46.35
C PHE A 13 0.05 -8.59 -45.74
N LEU A 14 -0.74 -7.84 -46.54
CA LEU A 14 -1.46 -6.65 -46.10
C LEU A 14 -3.00 -6.78 -46.15
N LEU A 15 -3.54 -8.01 -46.28
CA LEU A 15 -4.99 -8.26 -46.32
C LEU A 15 -5.51 -9.18 -45.19
N VAL A 16 -4.69 -9.55 -44.20
CA VAL A 16 -5.13 -10.39 -43.07
C VAL A 16 -4.67 -9.82 -41.72
N VAL A 17 -4.89 -8.52 -41.51
CA VAL A 17 -5.03 -7.97 -40.15
C VAL A 17 -6.29 -7.13 -40.15
N ILE A 18 -7.37 -7.83 -39.79
CA ILE A 18 -8.72 -7.33 -39.59
C ILE A 18 -8.65 -6.01 -38.80
N PRO A 19 -9.36 -4.95 -39.24
CA PRO A 19 -9.44 -3.74 -38.45
C PRO A 19 -10.24 -4.08 -37.18
N VAL A 20 -9.56 -4.21 -36.04
CA VAL A 20 -10.22 -4.07 -34.73
C VAL A 20 -10.49 -2.58 -34.56
N LEU A 21 -11.45 -2.07 -35.33
CA LEU A 21 -12.06 -0.77 -35.11
C LEU A 21 -13.32 -0.97 -34.27
N ALA A 22 -13.45 -0.07 -33.29
CA ALA A 22 -14.68 0.27 -32.58
C ALA A 22 -15.14 -0.69 -31.48
N HIS A 23 -14.49 -0.63 -30.30
CA HIS A 23 -15.18 -0.61 -28.98
C HIS A 23 -14.33 0.17 -27.94
N ALA A 24 -13.79 1.33 -28.33
CA ALA A 24 -13.40 2.32 -27.32
C ALA A 24 -14.67 3.06 -26.88
N ALA A 25 -15.41 2.47 -25.93
CA ALA A 25 -16.41 3.24 -25.21
C ALA A 25 -15.69 4.44 -24.58
N PRO A 26 -16.15 5.69 -24.78
CA PRO A 26 -15.63 6.79 -23.98
C PRO A 26 -15.91 6.39 -22.54
N ALA A 27 -14.85 6.16 -21.75
CA ALA A 27 -14.97 6.12 -20.31
C ALA A 27 -15.60 7.45 -19.94
N GLY A 28 -16.92 7.43 -19.66
CA GLY A 28 -17.64 8.61 -19.28
C GLY A 28 -16.87 9.23 -18.13
N THR A 29 -16.44 10.48 -18.30
CA THR A 29 -16.03 11.28 -17.16
C THR A 29 -17.26 11.36 -16.27
N ALA A 30 -17.35 10.47 -15.30
CA ALA A 30 -18.29 10.62 -14.21
C ALA A 30 -17.95 11.97 -13.59
N SER A 31 -18.72 12.99 -13.97
CA SER A 31 -18.73 14.25 -13.27
C SER A 31 -19.16 13.90 -11.86
N VAL A 32 -18.21 13.87 -10.93
CA VAL A 32 -18.53 13.74 -9.52
C VAL A 32 -19.33 15.00 -9.19
N ALA A 33 -20.65 14.88 -9.23
CA ALA A 33 -21.55 15.93 -8.80
C ALA A 33 -21.12 16.30 -7.38
N THR A 34 -20.56 17.50 -7.22
CA THR A 34 -20.17 18.02 -5.92
C THR A 34 -21.44 18.15 -5.10
N GLN A 35 -21.65 17.21 -4.18
CA GLN A 35 -22.79 17.25 -3.27
C GLN A 35 -22.75 18.55 -2.46
N PRO A 36 -23.91 19.16 -2.16
CA PRO A 36 -23.96 20.33 -1.28
C PRO A 36 -23.28 19.99 0.04
N LYS A 37 -22.26 20.77 0.42
CA LYS A 37 -21.66 20.64 1.75
C LYS A 37 -22.69 21.11 2.78
N TYR A 38 -23.10 20.24 3.69
CA TYR A 38 -24.08 20.53 4.76
C TYR A 38 -23.57 21.52 5.83
N GLY A 39 -22.36 22.06 5.68
CA GLY A 39 -21.80 23.06 6.60
C GLY A 39 -21.23 22.51 7.91
N PHE A 40 -21.11 21.19 8.08
CA PHE A 40 -20.51 20.58 9.27
C PHE A 40 -18.98 20.54 9.22
N GLY A 41 -18.37 20.68 10.39
CA GLY A 41 -16.93 20.56 10.60
C GLY A 41 -16.11 21.75 10.09
N LYS A 42 -14.80 21.66 10.25
CA LYS A 42 -13.81 22.61 9.71
C LYS A 42 -12.67 21.80 9.07
N PRO A 43 -11.98 22.32 8.05
CA PRO A 43 -10.74 21.72 7.58
C PRO A 43 -9.74 21.60 8.73
N ALA A 44 -9.12 20.43 8.87
CA ALA A 44 -8.03 20.26 9.82
C ALA A 44 -6.84 21.14 9.41
N THR A 45 -6.28 21.84 10.39
CA THR A 45 -5.05 22.59 10.23
C THR A 45 -3.88 21.64 10.00
N ARG A 46 -2.79 22.14 9.41
CA ARG A 46 -1.56 21.35 9.24
C ARG A 46 -1.00 20.84 10.58
N ALA A 47 -1.18 21.59 11.66
CA ALA A 47 -0.75 21.17 12.99
C ALA A 47 -1.64 20.04 13.56
N GLU A 48 -2.96 20.12 13.38
CA GLU A 48 -3.89 19.05 13.77
C GLU A 48 -3.56 17.76 13.00
N ILE A 49 -3.33 17.84 11.69
CA ILE A 49 -2.94 16.68 10.87
C ILE A 49 -1.60 16.11 11.34
N ALA A 50 -0.56 16.93 11.52
CA ALA A 50 0.76 16.45 11.90
C ALA A 50 0.81 15.76 13.28
N GLY A 51 -0.14 16.05 14.19
CA GLY A 51 -0.25 15.35 15.47
C GLY A 51 -0.96 14.00 15.40
N TRP A 52 -1.71 13.74 14.32
CA TRP A 52 -2.56 12.57 14.17
C TRP A 52 -2.02 11.60 13.09
N ASP A 53 -1.40 12.14 12.05
CA ASP A 53 -0.74 11.43 10.94
C ASP A 53 0.64 10.94 11.39
N ILE A 54 0.64 9.86 12.19
CA ILE A 54 1.83 9.23 12.77
C ILE A 54 2.00 7.77 12.32
N ASP A 55 1.24 7.32 11.32
CA ASP A 55 1.35 5.96 10.81
C ASP A 55 2.67 5.75 10.06
N VAL A 56 3.18 4.53 10.18
CA VAL A 56 4.33 4.05 9.41
C VAL A 56 3.83 2.95 8.51
N ARG A 57 3.90 3.21 7.19
CA ARG A 57 3.46 2.26 6.16
C ARG A 57 4.44 1.09 6.04
N PRO A 58 4.02 -0.08 5.51
CA PRO A 58 4.92 -1.23 5.33
C PRO A 58 6.11 -0.95 4.41
N ASP A 59 6.01 0.04 3.52
CA ASP A 59 7.12 0.50 2.66
C ASP A 59 8.08 1.48 3.36
N GLY A 60 7.85 1.77 4.65
CA GLY A 60 8.65 2.67 5.47
C GLY A 60 8.26 4.14 5.37
N THR A 61 7.27 4.50 4.56
CA THR A 61 6.81 5.90 4.52
C THR A 61 6.15 6.30 5.82
N GLY A 62 6.44 7.52 6.29
CA GLY A 62 5.99 8.01 7.59
C GLY A 62 6.98 7.74 8.73
N LEU A 63 8.00 6.89 8.51
CA LEU A 63 9.00 6.60 9.54
C LEU A 63 9.82 7.87 9.88
N PRO A 64 9.77 8.37 11.13
CA PRO A 64 10.58 9.52 11.54
C PRO A 64 12.05 9.15 11.64
N LYS A 65 12.94 10.14 11.50
CA LYS A 65 14.38 9.95 11.73
C LYS A 65 14.62 9.58 13.19
N GLY A 66 15.36 8.49 13.42
CA GLY A 66 15.69 8.03 14.76
C GLY A 66 16.52 6.76 14.73
N ARG A 67 16.94 6.31 15.91
CA ARG A 67 17.60 5.00 16.13
C ARG A 67 17.46 4.58 17.58
N GLY A 68 17.50 3.28 17.84
CA GLY A 68 17.54 2.70 19.17
C GLY A 68 18.25 1.35 19.12
N SER A 69 18.70 0.87 20.28
CA SER A 69 19.31 -0.46 20.44
C SER A 69 18.42 -1.37 21.29
N VAL A 70 18.63 -2.69 21.18
CA VAL A 70 17.91 -3.69 21.98
C VAL A 70 18.07 -3.43 23.48
N ALA A 71 19.29 -3.13 23.93
CA ALA A 71 19.57 -2.86 25.34
C ALA A 71 18.83 -1.62 25.87
N GLN A 72 18.72 -0.56 25.06
CA GLN A 72 17.92 0.62 25.42
C GLN A 72 16.42 0.29 25.47
N GLY A 73 15.95 -0.56 24.55
CA GLY A 73 14.57 -1.03 24.52
C GLY A 73 14.21 -1.85 25.77
N GLN A 74 15.10 -2.74 26.23
CA GLN A 74 14.86 -3.58 27.40
C GLN A 74 14.57 -2.73 28.65
N ALA A 75 15.38 -1.70 28.91
CA ALA A 75 15.19 -0.83 30.06
C ALA A 75 13.81 -0.15 30.06
N ILE A 76 13.35 0.31 28.89
CA ILE A 76 12.01 0.92 28.73
C ILE A 76 10.91 -0.13 28.90
N TYR A 77 11.11 -1.32 28.34
CA TYR A 77 10.15 -2.42 28.38
C TYR A 77 9.91 -2.91 29.82
N ASP A 78 10.98 -3.09 30.59
CA ASP A 78 10.90 -3.48 32.00
C ASP A 78 10.14 -2.45 32.83
N GLU A 79 10.34 -1.16 32.55
CA GLU A 79 9.70 -0.06 33.28
C GLU A 79 8.22 0.12 32.91
N LYS A 80 7.86 -0.05 31.63
CA LYS A 80 6.56 0.40 31.09
C LYS A 80 5.65 -0.72 30.61
N CYS A 81 6.17 -1.91 30.35
CA CYS A 81 5.44 -2.96 29.61
C CYS A 81 5.35 -4.28 30.38
N ALA A 82 6.44 -4.67 31.05
CA ALA A 82 6.61 -6.01 31.60
C ALA A 82 5.57 -6.39 32.67
N SER A 83 4.99 -5.40 33.36
CA SER A 83 3.94 -5.64 34.37
C SER A 83 2.71 -6.35 33.80
N CYS A 84 2.40 -6.14 32.52
CA CYS A 84 1.25 -6.76 31.85
C CYS A 84 1.70 -7.88 30.89
N HIS A 85 2.80 -7.67 30.17
CA HIS A 85 3.22 -8.54 29.07
C HIS A 85 4.32 -9.54 29.43
N GLY A 86 4.75 -9.63 30.70
CA GLY A 86 5.85 -10.51 31.11
C GLY A 86 7.21 -9.89 30.82
N THR A 87 8.29 -10.45 31.38
CA THR A 87 9.65 -9.87 31.22
C THR A 87 10.19 -10.07 29.80
N PHE A 88 9.73 -11.11 29.13
CA PHE A 88 10.14 -11.52 27.78
C PHE A 88 9.01 -11.43 26.76
N GLY A 89 7.88 -10.79 27.07
CA GLY A 89 6.72 -10.71 26.18
C GLY A 89 5.86 -11.97 26.13
N GLU A 90 6.11 -12.93 27.03
CA GLU A 90 5.44 -14.21 27.19
C GLU A 90 4.07 -14.11 27.89
N SER A 91 3.80 -12.96 28.52
CA SER A 91 2.64 -12.63 29.33
C SER A 91 2.55 -13.30 30.71
N ASN A 92 2.17 -12.49 31.71
CA ASN A 92 1.83 -12.95 33.06
C ASN A 92 0.29 -13.03 33.28
N SER A 93 -0.47 -12.12 32.67
CA SER A 93 -1.93 -11.99 32.88
C SER A 93 -2.69 -11.29 31.73
N TYR A 94 -2.04 -11.07 30.58
CA TYR A 94 -2.62 -10.39 29.41
C TYR A 94 -2.25 -11.10 28.09
N MET A 95 -2.31 -10.43 26.93
CA MET A 95 -1.94 -11.04 25.65
C MET A 95 -0.41 -11.15 25.46
N PRO A 96 0.12 -12.30 25.03
CA PRO A 96 1.53 -12.45 24.68
C PRO A 96 1.88 -11.63 23.43
N ILE A 97 3.07 -11.04 23.39
CA ILE A 97 3.59 -10.27 22.25
C ILE A 97 4.57 -11.11 21.43
N ALA A 98 5.24 -12.08 22.06
CA ALA A 98 6.20 -12.97 21.41
C ALA A 98 5.89 -14.43 21.73
N GLY A 99 6.14 -15.33 20.77
CA GLY A 99 5.84 -16.76 20.86
C GLY A 99 4.91 -17.25 19.75
N GLY A 100 4.42 -18.50 19.86
CA GLY A 100 3.47 -19.07 18.90
C GLY A 100 4.03 -19.30 17.49
N VAL A 101 5.35 -19.26 17.31
CA VAL A 101 5.98 -19.47 16.00
C VAL A 101 5.66 -20.89 15.52
N GLY A 102 4.97 -20.98 14.37
CA GLY A 102 4.55 -22.25 13.79
C GLY A 102 3.30 -22.88 14.43
N SER A 103 2.58 -22.16 15.30
CA SER A 103 1.38 -22.71 15.96
C SER A 103 0.07 -22.51 15.18
N LEU A 104 0.10 -21.81 14.06
CA LEU A 104 -1.04 -21.73 13.17
C LEU A 104 -1.20 -23.10 12.49
N ALA A 105 -2.42 -23.67 12.53
CA ALA A 105 -2.75 -24.82 11.71
C ALA A 105 -2.64 -24.35 10.26
N THR A 106 -1.55 -24.73 9.59
CA THR A 106 -1.42 -24.50 8.16
C THR A 106 -2.55 -25.24 7.44
N ASP A 107 -2.93 -24.73 6.29
CA ASP A 107 -3.50 -25.60 5.25
C ASP A 107 -2.44 -26.63 4.81
#